data_AF-A0A973AAN8-F1
#
_entry.id   AF-A0A973AAN8-F1
#
_cell.length_a   1.000
_cell.length_b   1.000
_cell.length_c   1.000
_cell.angle_alpha   90.00
_cell.angle_beta   90.00
_cell.angle_gamma   90.00
#
_symmetry.space_group_name_H-M   'P 1'
#
loop_
_entity.id
_entity.type
_entity.pdbx_description
1 polymer ?
#
loop_
_entity_poly.entity_id
_entity_poly.type
_entity_poly.pdbx_seq_one_letter_code
_entity_poly.pdbx_strand_id
1 'polypeptide(L)' 'FMGKRTIAEYVENDEILTILREIGVDFAQGFGVGRKIPLTALLPAELGSTYSRSTRK' A
#
# COMPACT_ATOMS: atom_id res chain seq x y z
N PHE A 1 3.82 -16.23 21.12
CA PHE A 1 3.56 -15.03 20.30
C PHE A 1 2.08 -14.64 20.42
N MET A 2 1.77 -13.34 20.42
CA MET A 2 0.40 -12.80 20.68
C MET A 2 -0.61 -13.04 19.53
N GLY A 3 -0.25 -13.82 18.50
CA GLY A 3 -1.11 -14.08 17.33
C GLY A 3 -1.42 -12.84 16.48
N LYS A 4 -0.53 -11.83 16.51
CA LYS A 4 -0.68 -10.57 15.78
C LYS A 4 0.28 -10.52 14.60
N ARG A 5 -0.14 -9.84 13.53
CA ARG A 5 0.70 -9.43 12.41
C ARG A 5 1.24 -8.03 12.64
N THR A 6 2.43 -7.76 12.13
CA THR A 6 3.20 -6.54 12.30
C THR A 6 3.32 -5.80 10.98
N ILE A 7 3.39 -4.47 11.04
CA ILE A 7 3.69 -3.62 9.89
C ILE A 7 4.80 -2.65 10.25
N ALA A 8 5.82 -2.57 9.40
CA ALA A 8 6.84 -1.53 9.47
C ALA A 8 6.44 -0.36 8.57
N GLU A 9 6.31 0.82 9.15
CA GLU A 9 6.07 2.07 8.42
C GLU A 9 7.39 2.80 8.17
N TYR A 10 7.40 3.69 7.17
CA TYR A 10 8.56 4.51 6.77
C TYR A 10 9.74 3.71 6.19
N VAL A 11 9.47 2.63 5.44
CA VAL A 11 10.51 1.89 4.71
C VAL A 11 11.01 2.68 3.50
N GLU A 12 12.26 3.10 3.49
CA GLU A 12 12.79 4.03 2.47
C GLU A 12 13.54 3.35 1.32
N ASN A 13 14.07 2.14 1.50
CA ASN A 13 14.92 1.46 0.51
C ASN A 13 14.90 -0.08 0.66
N ASP A 14 15.54 -0.75 -0.30
CA ASP A 14 15.60 -2.22 -0.40
C ASP A 14 16.40 -2.89 0.72
N GLU A 15 17.42 -2.20 1.28
CA GLU A 15 18.22 -2.72 2.39
C GLU A 15 17.36 -2.87 3.65
N ILE A 16 16.57 -1.84 3.99
CA ILE A 16 15.60 -1.89 5.10
C ILE A 16 14.59 -3.01 4.86
N LEU A 17 14.06 -3.12 3.64
CA LEU A 17 13.08 -4.16 3.30
C LEU A 17 13.65 -5.58 3.45
N THR A 18 14.93 -5.77 3.14
CA THR A 18 15.64 -7.04 3.31
C THR A 18 15.74 -7.42 4.78
N ILE A 19 16.19 -6.49 5.64
CA ILE A 19 16.30 -6.71 7.08
C ILE A 19 14.93 -7.02 7.70
N LEU A 20 13.88 -6.29 7.31
CA LEU A 20 12.52 -6.50 7.82
C LEU A 20 12.00 -7.91 7.51
N ARG A 21 12.33 -8.47 6.35
CA ARG A 21 12.01 -9.86 6.01
C ARG A 21 12.77 -10.86 6.88
N GLU A 22 14.05 -10.62 7.12
CA GLU A 22 14.91 -11.50 7.94
C GLU A 22 14.45 -11.56 9.40
N ILE A 23 14.01 -10.44 9.98
CA ILE A 23 13.53 -10.39 11.36
C ILE A 23 12.04 -10.81 11.51
N GLY A 24 11.37 -11.15 10.41
CA GLY A 24 10.01 -11.70 10.42
C GLY A 24 8.88 -10.67 10.54
N VAL A 25 9.04 -9.46 10.00
CA VAL A 25 7.95 -8.49 9.88
C VAL A 25 6.99 -8.92 8.75
N ASP A 26 5.68 -8.86 9.00
CA ASP A 26 4.67 -9.36 8.07
C ASP A 26 4.40 -8.42 6.88
N PHE A 27 4.41 -7.10 7.12
CA PHE A 27 4.09 -6.08 6.12
C PHE A 27 5.02 -4.87 6.19
N ALA A 28 5.13 -4.15 5.08
CA ALA A 28 5.94 -2.94 4.98
C ALA A 28 5.19 -1.85 4.19
N GLN A 29 5.34 -0.60 4.62
CA GLN A 29 4.88 0.59 3.90
C GLN A 29 5.96 1.68 3.94
N GLY A 30 6.23 2.30 2.79
CA GLY A 30 7.12 3.45 2.69
C GLY A 30 7.58 3.69 1.27
N PHE A 31 8.40 4.72 1.06
CA PHE A 31 8.88 5.10 -0.28
C PHE A 31 9.69 4.00 -0.98
N GLY A 32 10.35 3.11 -0.23
CA GLY A 32 11.03 1.93 -0.76
C GLY A 32 10.09 0.81 -1.21
N VAL A 33 8.81 0.86 -0.83
CA VAL A 33 7.78 -0.10 -1.27
C VAL A 33 6.92 0.49 -2.39
N GLY A 34 6.47 1.73 -2.22
CA GLY A 34 5.61 2.41 -3.18
C GLY A 34 5.16 3.78 -2.68
N ARG A 35 4.86 4.68 -3.62
CA ARG A 35 4.33 6.00 -3.30
C ARG A 35 2.83 5.94 -3.04
N LYS A 36 2.33 6.84 -2.19
CA LYS A 36 0.88 7.09 -2.07
C LYS A 36 0.32 7.45 -3.45
N ILE A 37 -0.79 6.82 -3.81
CA ILE A 37 -1.51 7.08 -5.07
C ILE A 37 -2.97 7.43 -4.77
N PRO A 38 -3.65 8.18 -5.64
CA PRO A 38 -5.09 8.39 -5.51
C PRO A 38 -5.84 7.06 -5.49
N LEU A 39 -6.95 6.99 -4.75
CA LEU A 39 -7.80 5.79 -4.70
C LEU A 39 -8.31 5.39 -6.09
N THR A 40 -8.57 6.37 -6.97
CA THR A 40 -8.98 6.13 -8.36
C THR A 40 -7.94 5.37 -9.17
N ALA A 41 -6.65 5.47 -8.84
CA ALA A 41 -5.59 4.72 -9.51
C ALA A 41 -5.59 3.23 -9.14
N LEU A 42 -6.34 2.82 -8.11
CA LEU A 42 -6.55 1.43 -7.73
C LEU A 42 -7.75 0.80 -8.46
N LEU A 43 -8.57 1.59 -9.15
CA LEU A 43 -9.74 1.09 -9.85
C LEU A 43 -9.33 0.46 -11.20
N PRO A 44 -9.80 -0.76 -11.51
CA PRO A 44 -9.78 -1.29 -12.87
C PRO A 44 -10.43 -0.31 -13.85
N ALA A 45 -9.90 -0.22 -15.07
CA ALA A 45 -10.38 0.70 -16.11
C ALA A 45 -11.91 0.58 -16.33
N GLU A 46 -12.44 -0.64 -16.22
CA GLU A 46 -13.87 -0.95 -16.42
C GLU A 46 -14.80 -0.40 -15.33
N LEU A 47 -14.28 -0.13 -14.12
CA LEU A 47 -15.07 0.39 -12.99
C LEU A 47 -15.15 1.92 -12.98
N GLY A 48 -14.31 2.62 -13.76
CA GLY A 48 -14.26 4.07 -13.82
C GLY A 48 -15.47 4.72 -14.51
N SER A 49 -16.14 4.00 -15.42
CA SER A 49 -17.27 4.54 -16.20
C SER A 49 -18.55 4.70 -15.36
N THR A 50 -18.76 3.83 -14.36
CA THR A 50 -19.97 3.82 -13.53
C THR A 50 -19.96 4.94 -12.47
N TYR A 51 -18.80 5.31 -11.94
CA TYR A 51 -18.68 6.32 -10.87
C TYR A 51 -18.85 7.77 -11.37
N SER A 52 -18.62 8.04 -12.65
CA SER A 52 -18.66 9.40 -13.24
C SER A 52 -20.07 10.02 -13.36
N ARG A 53 -21.17 9.35 -12.99
CA ARG A 53 -22.54 9.85 -13.22
C ARG A 53 -23.21 10.58 -12.05
N SER A 54 -22.60 10.67 -10.87
CA SER A 54 -23.27 11.17 -9.65
C SER A 54 -22.81 12.54 -9.12
N THR A 55 -22.20 13.40 -9.93
CA THR A 55 -21.99 14.81 -9.57
C THR A 55 -22.33 15.72 -10.73
N ARG A 56 -23.63 15.88 -11.02
CA ARG A 56 -24.13 17.16 -11.52
C ARG A 56 -24.76 17.88 -10.34
N LYS A 57 -24.12 18.96 -9.90
CA LYS A 57 -24.85 20.12 -9.38
C LYS A 57 -25.08 21.06 -10.55
#